data_AF-A0A392R935-F1
#
_entry.id   AF-A0A392R935-F1
#
_cell.length_a   1.000
_cell.length_b   1.000
_cell.length_c   1.000
_cell.angle_alpha   90.00
_cell.angle_beta   90.00
_cell.angle_gamma   90.00
#
_symmetry.space_group_name_H-M   'P 1'
#
loop_
_entity.id
_entity.type
_entity.pdbx_description
1 polymer ?
#
loop_
_entity_poly.entity_id
_entity_poly.type
_entity_poly.pdbx_seq_one_letter_code
_entity_poly.pdbx_strand_id
1 'polypeptide(L)'
;MKVSMRHLGANMIQQMQHPCNECKGTGETINDKDRCPQCKGEKVVQQKKVLEVHVEKGMQNSQKITFPGEADEAPDTITGDIVFVLQQKEHPKFKRKGEDLFVEHTLSLT
;
A
#
# COMPACT_ATOMS: atom_id res chain seq x y z
N MET A 1 -15.60 23.55 -6.12
CA MET A 1 -14.96 24.16 -4.93
C MET A 1 -15.80 25.33 -4.45
N LYS A 2 -15.81 25.65 -3.14
CA LYS A 2 -16.53 26.80 -2.59
C LYS A 2 -15.51 27.81 -2.07
N VAL A 3 -15.64 29.09 -2.45
CA VAL A 3 -14.75 30.16 -2.00
C VAL A 3 -15.43 30.93 -0.88
N SER A 4 -14.75 31.10 0.27
CA SER A 4 -15.19 31.99 1.35
C SER A 4 -14.21 33.14 1.52
N MET A 5 -14.72 34.37 1.57
CA MET A 5 -13.91 35.57 1.81
C MET A 5 -13.86 35.89 3.30
N ARG A 6 -12.66 36.08 3.84
CA ARG A 6 -12.40 36.53 5.21
C ARG A 6 -11.65 37.86 5.18
N HIS A 7 -12.17 38.88 5.84
CA HIS A 7 -11.46 40.15 6.01
C HIS A 7 -10.45 40.01 7.15
N LEU A 8 -9.19 40.38 6.89
CA LEU A 8 -8.10 40.28 7.87
C LEU A 8 -7.71 41.65 8.47
N GLY A 9 -8.21 42.76 7.93
CA GLY A 9 -7.90 44.12 8.38
C GLY A 9 -8.23 45.17 7.31
N ALA A 10 -7.84 46.42 7.54
CA ALA A 10 -8.03 47.49 6.58
C ALA A 10 -7.32 47.16 5.25
N ASN A 11 -8.09 47.05 4.17
CA ASN A 11 -7.66 46.70 2.82
C ASN A 11 -7.04 45.30 2.60
N MET A 12 -7.24 44.34 3.52
CA MET A 12 -6.77 42.95 3.35
C MET A 12 -7.93 41.95 3.34
N ILE A 13 -8.13 41.30 2.19
CA ILE A 13 -9.11 40.21 1.99
C ILE A 13 -8.35 38.91 1.74
N GLN A 14 -8.68 37.87 2.50
CA GLN A 14 -8.23 36.50 2.28
C GLN A 14 -9.36 35.71 1.60
N GLN A 15 -9.09 35.11 0.45
CA GLN A 15 -9.97 34.12 -0.17
C GLN A 15 -9.52 32.73 0.24
N MET A 16 -10.37 32.00 0.97
CA MET A 16 -10.12 30.62 1.36
C MET A 16 -10.98 29.69 0.50
N GLN A 17 -10.34 28.74 -0.17
CA GLN A 17 -11.04 27.70 -0.94
C GLN A 17 -11.27 26.50 -0.04
N HIS A 18 -12.53 26.05 0.03
CA HIS A 18 -12.93 24.87 0.77
C HIS A 18 -13.55 23.82 -0.17
N PRO A 19 -13.46 22.52 0.18
CA PRO A 19 -14.23 21.49 -0.49
C PRO A 19 -15.72 21.86 -0.42
N CYS A 20 -16.44 21.70 -1.53
CA CYS A 20 -17.86 21.98 -1.57
C CYS A 20 -18.59 20.99 -0.65
N ASN A 21 -19.57 21.45 0.13
CA ASN A 21 -20.31 20.57 1.04
C ASN A 21 -21.15 19.52 0.30
N GLU A 22 -21.61 19.83 -0.92
CA GLU A 22 -22.46 18.95 -1.72
C GLU A 22 -21.66 17.84 -2.41
N CYS A 23 -20.60 18.19 -3.16
CA CYS A 23 -19.77 17.20 -3.84
C CYS A 23 -18.57 16.71 -3.01
N LYS A 24 -18.35 17.25 -1.80
CA LYS A 24 -17.19 16.96 -0.92
C LYS A 24 -15.83 17.07 -1.61
N GLY A 25 -15.73 17.87 -2.67
CA GLY A 25 -14.51 18.02 -3.46
C GLY A 25 -14.37 17.04 -4.64
N THR A 26 -15.28 16.09 -4.82
CA THR A 26 -15.26 15.13 -5.96
C THR A 26 -15.66 15.77 -7.29
N GLY A 27 -16.30 16.95 -7.27
CA GLY A 27 -16.76 17.66 -8.47
C GLY A 27 -18.08 17.14 -9.05
N GLU A 28 -18.52 15.95 -8.65
CA GLU A 28 -19.74 15.30 -9.11
C GLU A 28 -20.72 15.10 -7.95
N THR A 29 -22.01 15.08 -8.24
CA THR A 29 -23.05 14.73 -7.25
C THR A 29 -23.92 13.63 -7.85
N ILE A 30 -24.21 12.61 -7.05
CA ILE A 30 -25.01 11.45 -7.45
C ILE A 30 -26.25 11.46 -6.57
N ASN A 31 -27.43 11.30 -7.18
CA ASN A 31 -28.68 11.16 -6.45
C ASN A 31 -28.65 9.85 -5.63
N ASP A 32 -29.24 9.87 -4.44
CA ASP A 32 -29.18 8.70 -3.53
C ASP A 32 -29.78 7.43 -4.13
N LYS A 33 -30.76 7.55 -5.03
CA LYS A 33 -31.38 6.41 -5.74
C LYS A 33 -30.45 5.75 -6.75
N ASP A 34 -29.50 6.51 -7.30
CA ASP A 34 -28.59 6.06 -8.36
C ASP A 34 -27.21 5.66 -7.82
N ARG A 35 -27.02 5.75 -6.49
CA ARG A 35 -25.76 5.35 -5.84
C ARG A 35 -25.58 3.83 -5.95
N CYS A 36 -24.37 3.43 -6.36
CA CYS A 36 -23.97 2.03 -6.35
C CYS A 36 -24.15 1.44 -4.93
N PRO A 37 -24.86 0.31 -4.76
CA PRO A 37 -25.09 -0.27 -3.44
C PRO A 37 -23.80 -0.82 -2.79
N GLN A 38 -22.80 -1.17 -3.60
CA GLN A 38 -21.56 -1.78 -3.12
C GLN A 38 -20.54 -0.74 -2.64
N CYS A 39 -20.27 0.31 -3.43
CA CYS A 39 -19.30 1.37 -3.09
C CYS A 39 -19.94 2.64 -2.52
N LYS A 40 -21.27 2.79 -2.56
CA LYS A 40 -22.03 3.95 -2.06
C LYS A 40 -21.59 5.31 -2.61
N GLY A 41 -20.93 5.31 -3.78
CA GLY A 41 -20.37 6.49 -4.43
C GLY A 41 -18.90 6.76 -4.12
N GLU A 42 -18.23 5.90 -3.36
CA GLU A 42 -16.79 6.01 -3.05
C GLU A 42 -15.89 5.47 -4.16
N LYS A 43 -16.47 4.89 -5.22
CA LYS A 43 -15.79 4.32 -6.40
C LYS A 43 -14.85 3.13 -6.11
N VAL A 44 -14.56 2.82 -4.84
CA VAL A 44 -13.75 1.68 -4.39
C VAL A 44 -14.49 0.82 -3.36
N VAL A 45 -14.05 -0.42 -3.19
CA VAL A 45 -14.60 -1.39 -2.22
C VAL A 45 -13.47 -2.17 -1.57
N GLN A 46 -13.60 -2.49 -0.28
CA GLN A 46 -12.63 -3.36 0.38
C GLN A 46 -12.82 -4.81 -0.06
N GLN A 47 -11.76 -5.41 -0.60
CA GLN A 47 -11.73 -6.81 -1.02
C GLN A 47 -10.63 -7.57 -0.27
N LYS A 48 -10.91 -8.81 0.12
CA LYS A 48 -9.91 -9.75 0.63
C LYS A 48 -9.52 -10.70 -0.49
N LYS A 49 -8.25 -10.68 -0.88
CA LYS A 49 -7.68 -11.58 -1.90
C LYS A 49 -6.57 -12.41 -1.25
N VAL A 50 -6.51 -13.70 -1.58
CA VAL A 50 -5.44 -14.59 -1.17
C VAL A 50 -4.41 -14.63 -2.28
N LEU A 51 -3.15 -14.34 -1.97
CA LEU A 51 -2.02 -14.42 -2.90
C LEU A 51 -1.13 -15.59 -2.48
N GLU A 52 -0.91 -16.54 -3.40
CA GLU A 52 -0.02 -17.67 -3.18
C GLU A 52 1.41 -17.30 -3.58
N VAL A 53 2.31 -17.24 -2.60
CA VAL A 53 3.71 -16.92 -2.82
C VAL A 53 4.51 -18.22 -2.87
N HIS A 54 5.06 -18.55 -4.04
CA HIS A 54 5.91 -19.71 -4.21
C HIS A 54 7.37 -19.38 -3.88
N VAL A 55 7.95 -20.09 -2.90
CA VAL A 55 9.35 -19.94 -2.51
C VAL A 55 10.16 -21.09 -3.09
N GLU A 56 10.89 -20.80 -4.16
CA GLU A 56 11.75 -21.76 -4.84
C GLU A 56 12.98 -22.15 -4.00
N LYS A 57 13.50 -23.35 -4.27
CA LYS A 57 14.71 -23.84 -3.62
C LYS A 57 15.89 -22.94 -3.99
N GLY A 58 16.69 -22.58 -3.00
CA GLY A 58 17.89 -21.76 -3.20
C GLY A 58 17.64 -20.25 -3.19
N MET A 59 16.39 -19.77 -3.10
CA MET A 59 16.12 -18.34 -3.00
C MET A 59 16.91 -17.69 -1.85
N GLN A 60 17.42 -16.49 -2.12
CA GLN A 60 18.32 -15.78 -1.22
C GLN A 60 17.57 -14.90 -0.23
N ASN A 61 18.24 -14.55 0.86
CA ASN A 61 17.73 -13.53 1.77
C ASN A 61 17.55 -12.20 1.03
N SER A 62 16.48 -11.46 1.36
CA SER A 62 16.10 -10.20 0.73
C SER A 62 15.72 -10.28 -0.76
N GLN A 63 15.59 -11.49 -1.33
CA GLN A 63 15.07 -11.66 -2.68
C GLN A 63 13.61 -11.21 -2.75
N LYS A 64 13.25 -10.54 -3.86
CA LYS A 64 11.94 -9.94 -4.07
C LYS A 64 11.08 -10.81 -4.98
N ILE A 65 9.81 -11.00 -4.60
CA ILE A 65 8.77 -11.60 -5.43
C ILE A 65 7.70 -10.53 -5.64
N THR A 66 7.54 -10.08 -6.89
CA THR A 66 6.64 -8.96 -7.22
C THR A 66 5.37 -9.46 -7.86
N PHE A 67 4.23 -8.98 -7.35
CA PHE A 67 2.92 -9.17 -7.93
C PHE A 67 2.45 -7.82 -8.50
N PRO A 68 2.49 -7.65 -9.84
CA PRO A 68 2.21 -6.37 -10.45
C PRO A 68 0.71 -6.04 -10.39
N GLY A 69 0.38 -4.79 -10.04
CA GLY A 69 -1.01 -4.31 -10.01
C GLY A 69 -1.90 -4.92 -8.93
N GLU A 70 -1.31 -5.52 -7.89
CA GLU A 70 -2.05 -6.13 -6.77
C GLU A 70 -2.13 -5.23 -5.53
N ALA A 71 -1.58 -4.01 -5.57
CA ALA A 71 -1.69 -3.07 -4.45
C ALA A 71 -3.07 -2.40 -4.38
N ASP A 72 -3.23 -1.43 -3.48
CA ASP A 72 -4.48 -0.68 -3.34
C ASP A 72 -4.82 0.08 -4.62
N GLU A 73 -6.08 -0.05 -5.07
CA GLU A 73 -6.62 0.65 -6.23
C GLU A 73 -7.39 1.88 -5.76
N ALA A 74 -7.17 3.01 -6.44
CA ALA A 74 -7.95 4.22 -6.26
C ALA A 74 -8.37 4.80 -7.62
N PRO A 75 -9.51 5.52 -7.67
CA PRO A 75 -9.98 6.13 -8.91
C PRO A 75 -8.93 7.10 -9.46
N ASP A 76 -8.79 7.12 -10.79
CA ASP A 76 -7.86 8.00 -11.49
C ASP A 76 -6.36 7.77 -11.17
N THR A 77 -6.03 6.60 -10.59
CA THR A 77 -4.65 6.21 -10.27
C THR A 77 -4.31 4.85 -10.85
N ILE A 78 -3.02 4.63 -11.13
CA ILE A 78 -2.49 3.33 -11.57
C ILE A 78 -2.23 2.49 -10.32
N THR A 79 -2.76 1.27 -10.29
CA THR A 79 -2.54 0.33 -9.19
C THR A 79 -1.06 -0.01 -9.05
N GLY A 80 -0.56 0.04 -7.81
CA GLY A 80 0.82 -0.33 -7.51
C GLY A 80 1.06 -1.84 -7.44
N ASP A 81 2.29 -2.21 -7.09
CA ASP A 81 2.70 -3.60 -6.98
C ASP A 81 2.83 -4.05 -5.52
N ILE A 82 2.52 -5.31 -5.25
CA ILE A 82 2.87 -5.95 -3.98
C ILE A 82 4.22 -6.62 -4.13
N VAL A 83 5.18 -6.21 -3.30
CA VAL A 83 6.54 -6.78 -3.30
C VAL A 83 6.76 -7.56 -2.00
N PHE A 84 6.80 -8.89 -2.11
CA PHE A 84 7.21 -9.75 -1.00
C PHE A 84 8.73 -9.79 -0.93
N VAL A 85 9.29 -9.49 0.25
CA VAL A 85 10.73 -9.58 0.51
C VAL A 85 10.97 -10.81 1.39
N LEU A 86 11.71 -11.77 0.87
CA LEU A 86 12.06 -12.97 1.62
C LEU A 86 13.01 -12.61 2.77
N GLN A 87 12.66 -13.07 3.97
CA GLN A 87 13.50 -12.93 5.15
C GLN A 87 13.96 -14.32 5.58
N GLN A 88 15.26 -14.55 5.51
CA GLN A 88 15.87 -15.79 5.95
C GLN A 88 15.84 -15.83 7.49
N LYS A 89 15.11 -16.80 8.02
CA LYS A 89 15.14 -17.09 9.45
C LYS A 89 16.51 -17.63 9.86
N GLU A 90 17.06 -17.09 10.95
CA GLU A 90 18.30 -17.61 11.53
C GLU A 90 18.12 -19.07 11.98
N HIS A 91 19.10 -19.91 11.64
CA HIS A 91 19.11 -21.30 12.03
C HIS A 91 20.07 -21.51 13.22
N PRO A 92 19.68 -22.28 14.27
CA PRO A 92 20.47 -22.39 15.49
C PRO A 92 21.85 -23.03 15.30
N LYS A 93 22.04 -23.83 14.24
CA LYS A 93 23.30 -24.54 13.97
C LYS A 93 24.03 -24.05 12.72
N PHE A 94 23.32 -23.46 11.77
CA PHE A 94 23.85 -23.20 10.43
C PHE A 94 23.79 -21.72 10.14
N LYS A 95 24.89 -21.16 9.66
CA LYS A 95 24.92 -19.82 9.08
C LYS A 95 25.02 -19.98 7.57
N ARG A 96 23.98 -19.56 6.84
CA ARG A 96 24.01 -19.54 5.37
C ARG A 96 24.77 -18.31 4.89
N LYS A 97 25.69 -18.49 3.97
CA LYS A 97 26.39 -17.40 3.26
C LYS A 97 26.43 -17.75 1.78
N GLY A 98 25.61 -17.05 0.99
CA GLY A 98 25.41 -17.37 -0.42
C GLY A 98 24.75 -18.74 -0.59
N GLU A 99 25.44 -19.63 -1.29
CA GLU A 99 24.99 -21.01 -1.57
C GLU A 99 25.51 -22.01 -0.52
N ASP A 100 26.39 -21.58 0.39
CA ASP A 100 27.05 -22.43 1.37
C ASP A 100 26.41 -22.36 2.76
N LEU A 101 26.56 -23.43 3.53
CA LEU A 101 26.18 -23.54 4.94
C LEU A 101 27.43 -23.72 5.82
N PHE A 102 27.60 -22.81 6.77
CA PHE A 102 28.68 -22.84 7.75
C PHE A 102 28.17 -23.36 9.10
N VAL A 103 28.95 -24.23 9.72
CA VAL A 103 28.74 -24.71 11.10
C VAL A 103 30.06 -24.67 11.84
N GLU A 104 30.04 -24.17 13.07
CA GLU A 104 31.18 -24.24 13.98
C GLU A 104 31.00 -25.48 14.85
N HIS A 105 31.99 -26.36 14.85
CA HIS A 105 31.99 -27.57 15.65
C HIS A 105 33.28 -27.67 16.46
N THR A 106 33.14 -27.75 17.78
CA THR A 106 34.28 -27.92 18.69
C THR A 106 34.57 -29.40 18.86
N LEU A 107 35.77 -29.83 18.46
CA LEU A 107 36.24 -31.20 18.62
C LEU A 107 37.14 -31.31 19.86
N SER A 108 37.05 -32.42 20.59
CA SER A 108 37.98 -32.76 21.67
C SER A 108 39.24 -33.42 21.11
N LEU A 109 40.41 -33.07 21.67
CA LEU A 109 41.66 -33.79 21.45
C LEU A 109 41.66 -35.01 22.38
N THR A 110 41.43 -36.20 21.86
CA THR A 110 41.50 -37.47 22.60
C THR A 110 42.26 -38.49 21.77
#